data_AF-A0A6I2FYP3-F1
#
_entry.id   AF-A0A6I2FYP3-F1
#
_cell.length_a   1.000
_cell.length_b   1.000
_cell.length_c   1.000
_cell.angle_alpha   90.00
_cell.angle_beta   90.00
_cell.angle_gamma   90.00
#
_symmetry.space_group_name_H-M   'P 1'
#
loop_
_entity.id
_entity.type
_entity.pdbx_description
1 polymer ?
#
loop_
_entity_poly.entity_id
_entity_poly.type
_entity_poly.pdbx_seq_one_letter_code
_entity_poly.pdbx_strand_id
1 'polypeptide(L)'
;MRSESEVAAYEALKTEYRRIVDVVDLFPRGVQARQIAKMVHPRSWEIDEDDIDAQQVKAVRDKLARLESKGFVTIERTVEYGNIYRPVNSPLDMATWTLEQGQEYYAENHVDRIGADQLAVAAYSMMLGVWRNTVVEDAHASSGLSRISDGEMFAANVAVFRLMRDFLEAEDRTPAAWDRLSREVVRPDRIAAGSRTVADLLGEYYSEWATGAQGALEYFAQLTERDDHDMRWFVAVKSCFGSMHRTWFGMPDWPRVVDTFVDKPFSGSRPVEEYDEDDLARFPGLVEQARRPRVLPIPAADLRAGLLDGPDRMDPQVLGWCISDAIGFIRLDRE
;
A
#
# COMPACT_ATOMS: atom_id res chain seq x y z
N MET A 1 -15.93 8.66 -9.68
CA MET A 1 -15.37 9.91 -9.09
C MET A 1 -16.45 10.95 -8.84
N ARG A 2 -16.24 11.87 -7.88
CA ARG A 2 -17.09 13.06 -7.71
C ARG A 2 -16.98 13.97 -8.94
N SER A 3 -18.10 14.38 -9.49
CA SER A 3 -18.19 15.45 -10.49
C SER A 3 -17.70 16.79 -9.93
N GLU A 4 -17.39 17.76 -10.79
CA GLU A 4 -17.03 19.13 -10.37
C GLU A 4 -18.08 19.74 -9.43
N SER A 5 -19.36 19.50 -9.71
CA SER A 5 -20.46 19.97 -8.86
C SER A 5 -20.48 19.31 -7.47
N GLU A 6 -20.12 18.03 -7.39
CA GLU A 6 -20.01 17.30 -6.12
C GLU A 6 -18.78 17.72 -5.33
N VAL A 7 -17.66 18.03 -6.00
CA VAL A 7 -16.46 18.60 -5.38
C VAL A 7 -16.79 19.97 -4.80
N ALA A 8 -17.43 20.87 -5.56
CA ALA A 8 -17.85 22.17 -5.05
C ALA A 8 -18.83 22.05 -3.87
N ALA A 9 -19.77 21.09 -3.94
CA ALA A 9 -20.69 20.81 -2.83
C ALA A 9 -19.97 20.27 -1.58
N TYR A 10 -18.95 19.42 -1.78
CA TYR A 10 -18.10 18.91 -0.70
C TYR A 10 -17.28 20.04 -0.06
N GLU A 11 -16.65 20.90 -0.86
CA GLU A 11 -15.87 22.04 -0.38
C GLU A 11 -16.71 23.05 0.40
N ALA A 12 -17.99 23.20 0.05
CA ALA A 12 -18.95 24.03 0.77
C ALA A 12 -19.42 23.42 2.12
N LEU A 13 -19.11 22.15 2.41
CA LEU A 13 -19.42 21.55 3.71
C LEU A 13 -18.56 22.15 4.83
N LYS A 14 -19.15 22.27 6.02
CA LYS A 14 -18.39 22.62 7.22
C LYS A 14 -17.31 21.56 7.49
N THR A 15 -16.20 21.97 8.08
CA THR A 15 -15.02 21.11 8.34
C THR A 15 -15.38 19.81 9.06
N GLU A 16 -16.29 19.84 10.02
CA GLU A 16 -16.72 18.64 10.76
C GLU A 16 -17.55 17.65 9.91
N TYR A 17 -18.20 18.10 8.83
CA TYR A 17 -18.89 17.24 7.89
C TYR A 17 -17.91 16.66 6.87
N ARG A 18 -16.98 17.47 6.36
CA ARG A 18 -15.90 17.00 5.47
C ARG A 18 -15.11 15.87 6.11
N ARG A 19 -14.67 16.04 7.36
CA ARG A 19 -13.97 14.98 8.12
C ARG A 19 -14.77 13.67 8.21
N ILE A 20 -16.11 13.75 8.34
CA ILE A 20 -16.94 12.54 8.35
C ILE A 20 -16.98 11.90 6.97
N VAL A 21 -17.15 12.69 5.91
CA VAL A 21 -17.10 12.19 4.53
C VAL A 21 -15.74 11.55 4.23
N ASP A 22 -14.64 12.20 4.61
CA ASP A 22 -13.28 11.69 4.45
C ASP A 22 -13.11 10.34 5.13
N VAL A 23 -13.63 10.19 6.36
CA VAL A 23 -13.62 8.91 7.07
C VAL A 23 -14.48 7.87 6.36
N VAL A 24 -15.70 8.20 5.94
CA VAL A 24 -16.59 7.25 5.24
C VAL A 24 -16.01 6.81 3.90
N ASP A 25 -15.33 7.71 3.18
CA ASP A 25 -14.66 7.41 1.92
C ASP A 25 -13.57 6.32 2.08
N LEU A 26 -12.94 6.22 3.26
CA LEU A 26 -11.97 5.15 3.56
C LEU A 26 -12.61 3.75 3.66
N PHE A 27 -13.94 3.66 3.77
CA PHE A 27 -14.68 2.40 3.93
C PHE A 27 -15.71 2.23 2.81
N PRO A 28 -15.30 1.84 1.59
CA PRO A 28 -16.22 1.66 0.46
C PRO A 28 -17.31 0.60 0.74
N ARG A 29 -17.00 -0.43 1.54
CA ARG A 29 -17.99 -1.45 1.96
C ARG A 29 -18.94 -0.97 3.08
N GLY A 30 -18.65 0.19 3.65
CA GLY A 30 -19.41 0.84 4.69
C GLY A 30 -18.76 0.72 6.06
N VAL A 31 -19.16 1.63 6.95
CA VAL A 31 -18.62 1.77 8.31
C VAL A 31 -19.74 2.12 9.28
N GLN A 32 -19.59 1.73 10.55
CA GLN A 32 -20.54 2.07 11.60
C GLN A 32 -20.28 3.46 12.18
N ALA A 33 -21.33 4.11 12.69
CA ALA A 33 -21.22 5.46 13.27
C ALA A 33 -20.25 5.55 14.46
N ARG A 34 -20.05 4.46 15.20
CA ARG A 34 -19.12 4.42 16.35
C ARG A 34 -17.67 4.49 15.88
N GLN A 35 -17.28 3.63 14.94
CA GLN A 35 -15.98 3.70 14.29
C GLN A 35 -15.72 5.07 13.62
N ILE A 36 -16.73 5.66 12.95
CA ILE A 36 -16.60 7.03 12.43
C ILE A 36 -16.31 8.01 13.56
N ALA A 37 -17.05 7.94 14.67
CA ALA A 37 -16.87 8.80 15.83
C ALA A 37 -15.47 8.67 16.45
N LYS A 38 -14.91 7.45 16.54
CA LYS A 38 -13.53 7.20 16.95
C LYS A 38 -12.54 7.89 16.02
N MET A 39 -12.67 7.72 14.71
CA MET A 39 -11.71 8.25 13.73
C MET A 39 -11.73 9.77 13.62
N VAL A 40 -12.89 10.42 13.81
CA VAL A 40 -12.97 11.88 13.83
C VAL A 40 -12.65 12.49 15.20
N HIS A 41 -12.37 11.67 16.23
CA HIS A 41 -12.01 12.12 17.56
C HIS A 41 -10.65 12.83 17.53
N PRO A 42 -10.45 13.96 18.26
CA PRO A 42 -9.15 14.67 18.28
C PRO A 42 -7.97 13.84 18.78
N ARG A 43 -8.26 12.80 19.57
CA ARG A 43 -7.28 11.84 20.13
C ARG A 43 -7.57 10.43 19.63
N SER A 44 -7.87 10.27 18.34
CA SER A 44 -8.32 9.00 17.75
C SER A 44 -7.33 7.84 17.95
N TRP A 45 -6.05 8.14 18.14
CA TRP A 45 -4.99 7.16 18.40
C TRP A 45 -4.85 6.75 19.88
N GLU A 46 -5.59 7.39 20.80
CA GLU A 46 -5.49 7.12 22.26
C GLU A 46 -6.79 6.57 22.87
N ILE A 47 -7.90 6.61 22.13
CA ILE A 47 -9.22 6.21 22.62
C ILE A 47 -9.62 4.88 21.98
N ASP A 48 -10.16 3.96 22.77
CA ASP A 48 -10.76 2.74 22.23
C ASP A 48 -12.14 3.05 21.61
N GLU A 49 -12.61 2.21 20.70
CA GLU A 49 -13.95 2.31 20.13
C GLU A 49 -15.05 2.19 21.19
N ASP A 50 -14.80 1.37 22.22
CA ASP A 50 -15.71 1.16 23.34
C ASP A 50 -15.80 2.36 24.29
N ASP A 51 -14.77 3.22 24.32
CA ASP A 51 -14.73 4.44 25.11
C ASP A 51 -15.53 5.59 24.47
N ILE A 52 -15.95 5.44 23.22
CA ILE A 52 -16.78 6.44 22.54
C ILE A 52 -18.18 6.45 23.16
N ASP A 53 -18.58 7.59 23.71
CA ASP A 53 -19.86 7.68 24.40
C ASP A 53 -21.06 7.75 23.43
N ALA A 54 -22.24 7.44 23.95
CA ALA A 54 -23.47 7.40 23.15
C ALA A 54 -23.86 8.78 22.57
N GLN A 55 -23.45 9.88 23.21
CA GLN A 55 -23.74 11.24 22.75
C GLN A 55 -22.88 11.60 21.53
N GLN A 56 -21.61 11.20 21.51
CA GLN A 56 -20.71 11.31 20.36
C GLN A 56 -21.23 10.51 19.17
N VAL A 57 -21.61 9.24 19.38
CA VAL A 57 -22.20 8.40 18.33
C VAL A 57 -23.48 9.04 17.79
N LYS A 58 -24.37 9.53 18.66
CA LYS A 58 -25.60 10.22 18.25
C LYS A 58 -25.30 11.47 17.41
N ALA A 59 -24.34 12.30 17.82
CA ALA A 59 -23.95 13.50 17.08
C ALA A 59 -23.40 13.17 15.68
N VAL A 60 -22.67 12.06 15.53
CA VAL A 60 -22.21 11.57 14.23
C VAL A 60 -23.39 11.07 13.37
N ARG A 61 -24.33 10.30 13.94
CA ARG A 61 -25.54 9.84 13.24
C ARG A 61 -26.38 11.00 12.71
N ASP A 62 -26.59 12.05 13.50
CA ASP A 62 -27.34 13.23 13.10
C ASP A 62 -26.67 13.96 11.91
N LYS A 63 -25.33 14.00 11.88
CA LYS A 63 -24.58 14.55 10.75
C LYS A 63 -24.66 13.65 9.52
N LEU A 64 -24.56 12.33 9.70
CA LEU A 64 -24.66 11.35 8.61
C LEU A 64 -26.03 11.38 7.93
N ALA A 65 -27.13 11.55 8.68
CA ALA A 65 -28.46 11.73 8.10
C ALA A 65 -28.56 12.98 7.21
N ARG A 66 -27.84 14.05 7.57
CA ARG A 66 -27.74 15.27 6.73
C ARG A 66 -26.80 15.10 5.54
N LEU A 67 -25.81 14.22 5.63
CA LEU A 67 -24.95 13.85 4.50
C LEU A 67 -25.69 12.94 3.51
N GLU A 68 -26.56 12.06 4.02
CA GLU A 68 -27.48 11.24 3.21
C GLU A 68 -28.40 12.12 2.36
N SER A 69 -29.03 13.13 2.98
CA SER A 69 -29.90 14.06 2.22
C SER A 69 -29.15 14.93 1.20
N LYS A 70 -27.83 15.04 1.32
CA LYS A 70 -26.95 15.74 0.37
C LYS A 70 -26.31 14.80 -0.65
N GLY A 71 -26.58 13.50 -0.58
CA GLY A 71 -26.05 12.51 -1.52
C GLY A 71 -24.57 12.17 -1.33
N PHE A 72 -23.99 12.40 -0.14
CA PHE A 72 -22.59 12.00 0.14
C PHE A 72 -22.47 10.60 0.76
N VAL A 73 -23.54 10.11 1.38
CA VAL A 73 -23.56 8.85 2.12
C VAL A 73 -24.87 8.13 1.88
N THR A 74 -24.86 6.81 1.76
CA THR A 74 -26.08 5.98 1.83
C THR A 74 -26.13 5.25 3.17
N ILE A 75 -27.34 5.07 3.71
CA ILE A 75 -27.54 4.37 4.98
C ILE A 75 -28.23 3.04 4.73
N GLU A 76 -27.49 1.94 4.88
CA GLU A 76 -28.08 0.61 5.00
C GLU A 76 -28.50 0.37 6.45
N ARG A 77 -29.79 0.14 6.67
CA ARG A 77 -30.35 -0.11 7.99
C ARG A 77 -30.40 -1.61 8.24
N THR A 78 -29.56 -2.13 9.14
CA THR A 78 -29.55 -3.55 9.50
C THR A 78 -30.09 -3.74 10.92
N VAL A 79 -30.76 -4.88 11.15
CA VAL A 79 -31.27 -5.26 12.48
C VAL A 79 -30.19 -5.85 13.39
N GLU A 80 -29.15 -6.45 12.80
CA GLU A 80 -28.14 -7.24 13.50
C GLU A 80 -26.93 -6.40 13.91
N TYR A 81 -26.49 -5.46 13.06
CA TYR A 81 -25.27 -4.67 13.25
C TYR A 81 -25.53 -3.16 13.32
N GLY A 82 -26.81 -2.75 13.28
CA GLY A 82 -27.19 -1.35 13.18
C GLY A 82 -26.97 -0.74 11.78
N ASN A 83 -26.95 0.59 11.70
CA ASN A 83 -26.79 1.28 10.42
C ASN A 83 -25.36 1.19 9.91
N ILE A 84 -25.19 0.80 8.65
CA ILE A 84 -23.94 0.84 7.88
C ILE A 84 -24.00 2.03 6.93
N TYR A 85 -22.98 2.89 6.99
CA TYR A 85 -22.87 4.10 6.20
C TYR A 85 -21.86 3.88 5.08
N ARG A 86 -22.29 4.00 3.82
CA ARG A 86 -21.41 3.86 2.65
C ARG A 86 -21.21 5.19 1.95
N PRO A 87 -20.02 5.44 1.39
CA PRO A 87 -19.85 6.64 0.60
C PRO A 87 -20.68 6.58 -0.68
N VAL A 88 -21.03 7.74 -1.21
CA VAL A 88 -21.57 7.90 -2.56
C VAL A 88 -20.51 8.59 -3.41
N ASN A 89 -20.20 8.01 -4.57
CA ASN A 89 -19.21 8.54 -5.51
C ASN A 89 -17.84 8.83 -4.88
N SER A 90 -17.42 8.03 -3.89
CA SER A 90 -16.12 8.20 -3.25
C SER A 90 -15.01 8.10 -4.29
N PRO A 91 -14.03 9.03 -4.29
CA PRO A 91 -12.83 8.87 -5.08
C PRO A 91 -12.00 7.65 -4.64
N LEU A 92 -12.27 7.11 -3.45
CA LEU A 92 -11.59 5.93 -2.93
C LEU A 92 -12.34 4.61 -3.20
N ASP A 93 -13.57 4.67 -3.72
CA ASP A 93 -14.33 3.47 -4.09
C ASP A 93 -14.10 3.12 -5.56
N MET A 94 -13.14 2.22 -5.78
CA MET A 94 -12.77 1.70 -7.10
C MET A 94 -14.00 1.24 -7.89
N ALA A 95 -15.00 0.64 -7.24
CA ALA A 95 -16.17 0.07 -7.90
C ALA A 95 -17.07 1.10 -8.60
N THR A 96 -16.82 2.40 -8.39
CA THR A 96 -17.59 3.50 -8.98
C THR A 96 -16.85 4.22 -10.11
N TRP A 97 -15.64 3.78 -10.45
CA TRP A 97 -14.82 4.40 -11.49
C TRP A 97 -15.09 3.76 -12.84
N THR A 98 -15.11 4.56 -13.91
CA THR A 98 -15.05 4.02 -15.28
C THR A 98 -13.60 3.73 -15.68
N LEU A 99 -13.41 2.99 -16.78
CA LEU A 99 -12.09 2.75 -17.35
C LEU A 99 -11.40 4.08 -17.72
N GLU A 100 -12.13 4.97 -18.37
CA GLU A 100 -11.64 6.29 -18.80
C GLU A 100 -11.21 7.13 -17.60
N GLN A 101 -12.03 7.16 -16.54
CA GLN A 101 -11.70 7.85 -15.29
C GLN A 101 -10.40 7.35 -14.67
N GLY A 102 -10.19 6.02 -14.63
CA GLY A 102 -8.93 5.45 -14.16
C GLY A 102 -7.73 5.84 -15.04
N GLN A 103 -7.90 5.81 -16.36
CA GLN A 103 -6.84 6.17 -17.30
C GLN A 103 -6.46 7.66 -17.24
N GLU A 104 -7.45 8.55 -17.20
CA GLU A 104 -7.27 10.00 -17.09
C GLU A 104 -6.61 10.37 -15.77
N TYR A 105 -7.15 9.86 -14.64
CA TYR A 105 -6.58 10.14 -13.33
C TYR A 105 -5.11 9.68 -13.24
N TYR A 106 -4.79 8.50 -13.76
CA TYR A 106 -3.42 8.00 -13.78
C TYR A 106 -2.50 8.86 -14.66
N ALA A 107 -2.97 9.25 -15.85
CA ALA A 107 -2.22 10.12 -16.75
C ALA A 107 -1.86 11.45 -16.10
N GLU A 108 -2.81 12.07 -15.41
CA GLU A 108 -2.63 13.38 -14.76
C GLU A 108 -1.80 13.32 -13.48
N ASN A 109 -1.94 12.28 -12.66
CA ASN A 109 -1.41 12.26 -11.30
C ASN A 109 -0.22 11.30 -11.09
N HIS A 110 -0.01 10.36 -12.01
CA HIS A 110 0.90 9.23 -11.80
C HIS A 110 1.95 9.04 -12.88
N VAL A 111 1.66 9.25 -14.17
CA VAL A 111 2.60 8.91 -15.26
C VAL A 111 3.99 9.51 -15.06
N ASP A 112 4.08 10.82 -14.78
CA ASP A 112 5.38 11.48 -14.57
C ASP A 112 6.06 10.99 -13.29
N ARG A 113 5.27 10.71 -12.25
CA ARG A 113 5.75 10.38 -10.90
C ARG A 113 6.17 8.92 -10.74
N ILE A 114 5.52 7.98 -11.39
CA ILE A 114 5.74 6.53 -11.20
C ILE A 114 5.90 5.73 -12.51
N GLY A 115 5.70 6.35 -13.68
CA GLY A 115 5.87 5.71 -14.99
C GLY A 115 4.56 5.39 -15.70
N ALA A 116 4.66 5.02 -16.98
CA ALA A 116 3.49 4.72 -17.82
C ALA A 116 2.99 3.26 -17.71
N ASP A 117 3.76 2.36 -17.09
CA ASP A 117 3.37 0.95 -16.94
C ASP A 117 2.36 0.77 -15.79
N GLN A 118 1.08 0.95 -16.10
CA GLN A 118 -0.02 0.75 -15.14
C GLN A 118 -0.10 -0.69 -14.62
N LEU A 119 0.35 -1.70 -15.38
CA LEU A 119 0.26 -3.09 -14.94
C LEU A 119 1.20 -3.33 -13.76
N ALA A 120 2.44 -2.87 -13.88
CA ALA A 120 3.40 -2.96 -12.78
C ALA A 120 2.93 -2.15 -11.57
N VAL A 121 2.34 -0.96 -11.76
CA VAL A 121 1.80 -0.18 -10.65
C VAL A 121 0.62 -0.90 -9.98
N ALA A 122 -0.33 -1.42 -10.75
CA ALA A 122 -1.47 -2.18 -10.21
C ALA A 122 -1.02 -3.40 -9.41
N ALA A 123 -0.02 -4.15 -9.90
CA ALA A 123 0.57 -5.28 -9.18
C ALA A 123 1.17 -4.87 -7.83
N TYR A 124 1.88 -3.74 -7.78
CA TYR A 124 2.41 -3.20 -6.53
C TYR A 124 1.29 -2.77 -5.58
N SER A 125 0.27 -2.09 -6.10
CA SER A 125 -0.90 -1.67 -5.33
C SER A 125 -1.70 -2.84 -4.77
N MET A 126 -1.71 -3.98 -5.47
CA MET A 126 -2.26 -5.25 -4.96
C MET A 126 -1.37 -5.79 -3.83
N MET A 127 -0.05 -5.86 -4.04
CA MET A 127 0.89 -6.29 -3.00
C MET A 127 0.75 -5.45 -1.72
N LEU A 128 0.56 -4.14 -1.83
CA LEU A 128 0.32 -3.30 -0.66
C LEU A 128 -0.92 -3.75 0.13
N GLY A 129 -2.05 -4.02 -0.53
CA GLY A 129 -3.28 -4.42 0.15
C GLY A 129 -3.27 -5.87 0.66
N VAL A 130 -2.52 -6.75 0.01
CA VAL A 130 -2.45 -8.18 0.35
C VAL A 130 -1.36 -8.47 1.39
N TRP A 131 -0.30 -7.66 1.44
CA TRP A 131 0.87 -7.91 2.25
C TRP A 131 1.26 -6.70 3.10
N ARG A 132 1.78 -5.61 2.49
CA ARG A 132 2.44 -4.53 3.24
C ARG A 132 1.53 -3.81 4.24
N ASN A 133 0.30 -3.48 3.86
CA ASN A 133 -0.63 -2.69 4.67
C ASN A 133 -1.57 -3.61 5.47
N THR A 134 -0.99 -4.59 6.16
CA THR A 134 -1.70 -5.57 6.98
C THR A 134 -0.96 -5.75 8.32
N VAL A 135 -1.34 -6.76 9.10
CA VAL A 135 -0.61 -7.18 10.31
C VAL A 135 0.88 -7.48 10.08
N VAL A 136 1.29 -7.68 8.82
CA VAL A 136 2.70 -7.78 8.43
C VAL A 136 3.49 -6.53 8.82
N GLU A 137 2.91 -5.32 8.69
CA GLU A 137 3.60 -4.08 9.07
C GLU A 137 3.87 -4.04 10.57
N ASP A 138 2.93 -4.52 11.39
CA ASP A 138 3.11 -4.62 12.83
C ASP A 138 4.16 -5.68 13.20
N ALA A 139 4.23 -6.78 12.44
CA ALA A 139 5.27 -7.80 12.60
C ALA A 139 6.67 -7.28 12.21
N HIS A 140 6.74 -6.31 11.30
CA HIS A 140 7.96 -5.68 10.82
C HIS A 140 8.41 -4.49 11.68
N ALA A 141 7.49 -3.64 12.11
CA ALA A 141 7.80 -2.39 12.81
C ALA A 141 8.57 -2.65 14.11
N SER A 142 9.58 -1.81 14.38
CA SER A 142 10.44 -1.90 15.57
C SER A 142 9.69 -1.67 16.88
N SER A 143 8.52 -1.03 16.84
CA SER A 143 7.59 -0.88 17.96
C SER A 143 6.61 -2.05 18.13
N GLY A 144 6.62 -3.00 17.19
CA GLY A 144 5.88 -4.25 17.23
C GLY A 144 6.79 -5.43 17.59
N LEU A 145 6.63 -6.54 16.87
CA LEU A 145 7.28 -7.81 17.25
C LEU A 145 8.71 -7.94 16.72
N SER A 146 9.13 -7.06 15.79
CA SER A 146 10.45 -7.11 15.14
C SER A 146 10.81 -8.49 14.59
N ARG A 147 9.83 -9.21 14.01
CA ARG A 147 9.99 -10.59 13.50
C ARG A 147 10.54 -10.65 12.09
N ILE A 148 10.37 -9.56 11.34
CA ILE A 148 10.72 -9.44 9.93
C ILE A 148 11.72 -8.30 9.80
N SER A 149 12.95 -8.62 9.46
CA SER A 149 13.99 -7.63 9.13
C SER A 149 13.63 -6.86 7.85
N ASP A 150 14.22 -5.69 7.66
CA ASP A 150 14.06 -4.90 6.42
C ASP A 150 14.34 -5.72 5.16
N GLY A 151 15.40 -6.52 5.20
CA GLY A 151 15.79 -7.38 4.08
C GLY A 151 14.78 -8.48 3.79
N GLU A 152 14.25 -9.14 4.83
CA GLU A 152 13.19 -10.13 4.67
C GLU A 152 11.90 -9.50 4.14
N MET A 153 11.57 -8.32 4.65
CA MET A 153 10.39 -7.57 4.22
C MET A 153 10.49 -7.17 2.75
N PHE A 154 11.67 -6.72 2.30
CA PHE A 154 11.88 -6.38 0.90
C PHE A 154 11.80 -7.62 -0.01
N ALA A 155 12.42 -8.74 0.37
CA ALA A 155 12.31 -10.00 -0.37
C ALA A 155 10.85 -10.46 -0.50
N ALA A 156 10.09 -10.47 0.60
CA ALA A 156 8.69 -10.87 0.61
C ALA A 156 7.81 -9.92 -0.23
N ASN A 157 8.02 -8.61 -0.13
CA ASN A 157 7.32 -7.62 -0.97
C ASN A 157 7.54 -7.92 -2.46
N VAL A 158 8.77 -8.20 -2.87
CA VAL A 158 9.10 -8.52 -4.27
C VAL A 158 8.46 -9.85 -4.69
N ALA A 159 8.48 -10.87 -3.85
CA ALA A 159 7.84 -12.16 -4.14
C ALA A 159 6.32 -12.00 -4.37
N VAL A 160 5.63 -11.28 -3.48
CA VAL A 160 4.19 -11.00 -3.63
C VAL A 160 3.92 -10.15 -4.85
N PHE A 161 4.71 -9.10 -5.09
CA PHE A 161 4.60 -8.27 -6.30
C PHE A 161 4.68 -9.09 -7.58
N ARG A 162 5.64 -10.03 -7.69
CA ARG A 162 5.78 -10.91 -8.85
C ARG A 162 4.56 -11.80 -9.04
N LEU A 163 4.04 -12.40 -7.96
CA LEU A 163 2.81 -13.18 -8.01
C LEU A 163 1.63 -12.38 -8.57
N MET A 164 1.46 -11.13 -8.12
CA MET A 164 0.39 -10.25 -8.62
C MET A 164 0.62 -9.86 -10.07
N ARG A 165 1.86 -9.53 -10.44
CA ARG A 165 2.22 -9.16 -11.81
C ARG A 165 2.00 -10.31 -12.78
N ASP A 166 2.51 -11.50 -12.46
CA ASP A 166 2.35 -12.71 -13.26
C ASP A 166 0.86 -13.03 -13.49
N PHE A 167 0.03 -12.85 -12.46
CA PHE A 167 -1.42 -13.00 -12.59
C PHE A 167 -2.05 -11.97 -13.52
N LEU A 168 -1.69 -10.68 -13.40
CA LEU A 168 -2.22 -9.64 -14.28
C LEU A 168 -1.76 -9.81 -15.73
N GLU A 169 -0.55 -10.35 -15.97
CA GLU A 169 -0.02 -10.64 -17.30
C GLU A 169 -0.64 -11.91 -17.92
N ALA A 170 -1.12 -12.85 -17.10
CA ALA A 170 -1.70 -14.11 -17.57
C ALA A 170 -2.95 -13.91 -18.43
N GLU A 171 -3.16 -14.82 -19.40
CA GLU A 171 -4.35 -14.85 -20.24
C GLU A 171 -5.59 -15.33 -19.47
N ASP A 172 -5.44 -16.31 -18.58
CA ASP A 172 -6.54 -16.83 -17.76
C ASP A 172 -6.80 -15.92 -16.55
N ARG A 173 -7.91 -15.20 -16.62
CA ARG A 173 -8.37 -14.22 -15.63
C ARG A 173 -9.77 -14.56 -15.11
N THR A 174 -10.15 -15.84 -15.19
CA THR A 174 -11.46 -16.34 -14.74
C THR A 174 -11.60 -16.26 -13.22
N PRO A 175 -12.82 -16.38 -12.66
CA PRO A 175 -13.00 -16.55 -11.21
C PRO A 175 -12.18 -17.71 -10.62
N ALA A 176 -11.99 -18.78 -11.40
CA ALA A 176 -11.12 -19.90 -11.01
C ALA A 176 -9.63 -19.52 -10.95
N ALA A 177 -9.18 -18.57 -11.77
CA ALA A 177 -7.82 -18.04 -11.71
C ALA A 177 -7.60 -17.19 -10.47
N TRP A 178 -8.58 -16.35 -10.10
CA TRP A 178 -8.57 -15.59 -8.84
C TRP A 178 -8.51 -16.50 -7.60
N ASP A 179 -9.33 -17.57 -7.57
CA ASP A 179 -9.28 -18.56 -6.48
C ASP A 179 -7.91 -19.23 -6.38
N ARG A 180 -7.30 -19.60 -7.53
CA ARG A 180 -5.95 -20.14 -7.55
C ARG A 180 -4.92 -19.16 -7.02
N LEU A 181 -4.97 -17.88 -7.43
CA LEU A 181 -4.08 -16.85 -6.90
C LEU A 181 -4.24 -16.72 -5.38
N SER A 182 -5.49 -16.66 -4.90
CA SER A 182 -5.81 -16.58 -3.47
C SER A 182 -5.17 -17.72 -2.68
N ARG A 183 -5.31 -18.95 -3.15
CA ARG A 183 -4.69 -20.14 -2.52
C ARG A 183 -3.17 -20.13 -2.61
N GLU A 184 -2.60 -19.70 -3.72
CA GLU A 184 -1.14 -19.65 -3.90
C GLU A 184 -0.50 -18.60 -2.98
N VAL A 185 -1.08 -17.41 -2.88
CA VAL A 185 -0.57 -16.32 -2.04
C VAL A 185 -0.48 -16.74 -0.58
N VAL A 186 -1.53 -17.39 -0.05
CA VAL A 186 -1.58 -17.84 1.34
C VAL A 186 -1.09 -19.27 1.52
N ARG A 187 -0.34 -19.82 0.58
CA ARG A 187 0.29 -21.13 0.78
C ARG A 187 1.51 -20.92 1.70
N PRO A 188 1.65 -21.67 2.81
CA PRO A 188 2.64 -21.38 3.86
C PRO A 188 4.09 -21.28 3.37
N ASP A 189 4.44 -22.00 2.31
CA ASP A 189 5.78 -22.12 1.75
C ASP A 189 5.97 -21.33 0.44
N ARG A 190 4.95 -20.62 -0.06
CA ARG A 190 5.03 -19.97 -1.38
C ARG A 190 5.88 -18.71 -1.38
N ILE A 191 5.70 -17.89 -0.36
CA ILE A 191 6.45 -16.66 -0.13
C ILE A 191 7.57 -17.01 0.85
N ALA A 192 8.81 -16.78 0.45
CA ALA A 192 9.98 -17.03 1.26
C ALA A 192 10.94 -15.84 1.20
N ALA A 193 11.62 -15.58 2.31
CA ALA A 193 12.71 -14.62 2.41
C ALA A 193 13.94 -15.37 2.95
N GLY A 194 14.86 -15.72 2.05
CA GLY A 194 15.96 -16.62 2.39
C GLY A 194 15.43 -18.01 2.77
N SER A 195 15.76 -18.48 3.97
CA SER A 195 15.32 -19.79 4.48
C SER A 195 13.96 -19.78 5.19
N ARG A 196 13.40 -18.60 5.48
CA ARG A 196 12.14 -18.47 6.22
C ARG A 196 10.96 -18.34 5.27
N THR A 197 9.94 -19.13 5.52
CA THR A 197 8.66 -19.07 4.82
C THR A 197 7.76 -17.98 5.41
N VAL A 198 6.67 -17.61 4.73
CA VAL A 198 5.69 -16.66 5.26
C VAL A 198 5.09 -17.09 6.60
N ALA A 199 4.90 -18.40 6.81
CA ALA A 199 4.49 -18.93 8.10
C ALA A 199 5.55 -18.70 9.19
N ASP A 200 6.85 -18.84 8.87
CA ASP A 200 7.94 -18.56 9.82
C ASP A 200 8.07 -17.06 10.14
N LEU A 201 7.88 -16.21 9.11
CA LEU A 201 7.94 -14.76 9.23
C LEU A 201 6.84 -14.27 10.19
N LEU A 202 5.59 -14.68 9.94
CA LEU A 202 4.43 -14.17 10.68
C LEU A 202 4.12 -14.94 11.96
N GLY A 203 4.50 -16.22 12.08
CA GLY A 203 4.22 -17.02 13.26
C GLY A 203 2.73 -17.08 13.58
N GLU A 204 2.35 -16.66 14.78
CA GLU A 204 0.95 -16.67 15.23
C GLU A 204 0.00 -15.77 14.41
N TYR A 205 0.54 -14.73 13.75
CA TYR A 205 -0.23 -13.81 12.92
C TYR A 205 -0.50 -14.34 11.51
N TYR A 206 0.06 -15.50 11.16
CA TYR A 206 -0.11 -16.08 9.84
C TYR A 206 -1.58 -16.28 9.46
N SER A 207 -2.39 -16.83 10.36
CA SER A 207 -3.81 -17.11 10.08
C SER A 207 -4.63 -15.84 9.88
N GLU A 208 -4.34 -14.81 10.66
CA GLU A 208 -4.98 -13.49 10.54
C GLU A 208 -4.62 -12.84 9.19
N TRP A 209 -3.32 -12.79 8.88
CA TRP A 209 -2.85 -12.29 7.59
C TRP A 209 -3.45 -13.06 6.42
N ALA A 210 -3.43 -14.40 6.46
CA ALA A 210 -3.96 -15.24 5.40
C ALA A 210 -5.45 -14.95 5.15
N THR A 211 -6.24 -14.79 6.21
CA THR A 211 -7.66 -14.42 6.10
C THR A 211 -7.83 -13.04 5.45
N GLY A 212 -7.03 -12.05 5.87
CA GLY A 212 -7.05 -10.71 5.29
C GLY A 212 -6.63 -10.67 3.81
N ALA A 213 -5.56 -11.41 3.46
CA ALA A 213 -5.05 -11.56 2.10
C ALA A 213 -6.09 -12.22 1.18
N GLN A 214 -6.73 -13.30 1.64
CA GLN A 214 -7.82 -13.95 0.90
C GLN A 214 -9.00 -13.00 0.70
N GLY A 215 -9.43 -12.28 1.75
CA GLY A 215 -10.52 -11.31 1.65
C GLY A 215 -10.21 -10.15 0.70
N ALA A 216 -8.95 -9.69 0.63
CA ALA A 216 -8.53 -8.67 -0.33
C ALA A 216 -8.59 -9.19 -1.77
N LEU A 217 -8.11 -10.41 -2.03
CA LEU A 217 -8.14 -11.03 -3.35
C LEU A 217 -9.56 -11.39 -3.79
N GLU A 218 -10.42 -11.85 -2.88
CA GLU A 218 -11.84 -12.07 -3.13
C GLU A 218 -12.54 -10.76 -3.52
N TYR A 219 -12.24 -9.66 -2.83
CA TYR A 219 -12.75 -8.34 -3.20
C TYR A 219 -12.29 -7.94 -4.61
N PHE A 220 -11.02 -8.15 -4.95
CA PHE A 220 -10.53 -7.86 -6.30
C PHE A 220 -11.22 -8.73 -7.36
N ALA A 221 -11.45 -10.01 -7.07
CA ALA A 221 -12.19 -10.91 -7.95
C ALA A 221 -13.62 -10.39 -8.20
N GLN A 222 -14.36 -10.06 -7.12
CA GLN A 222 -15.72 -9.50 -7.19
C GLN A 222 -15.80 -8.21 -8.02
N LEU A 223 -14.77 -7.36 -7.95
CA LEU A 223 -14.72 -6.16 -8.79
C LEU A 223 -14.70 -6.49 -10.28
N THR A 224 -14.04 -7.58 -10.67
CA THR A 224 -13.91 -8.01 -12.07
C THR A 224 -15.03 -8.93 -12.58
N GLU A 225 -15.98 -9.30 -11.71
CA GLU A 225 -17.15 -10.12 -12.08
C GLU A 225 -18.30 -9.30 -12.67
N ARG A 226 -18.25 -7.97 -12.55
CA ARG A 226 -19.29 -7.08 -13.08
C ARG A 226 -19.13 -6.95 -14.59
N ASP A 227 -20.25 -6.94 -15.31
CA ASP A 227 -20.27 -6.90 -16.77
C ASP A 227 -19.50 -5.70 -17.39
N ASP A 228 -19.31 -4.62 -16.62
CA ASP A 228 -18.63 -3.39 -17.01
C ASP A 228 -17.17 -3.28 -16.53
N HIS A 229 -16.68 -4.24 -15.75
CA HIS A 229 -15.36 -4.19 -15.11
C HIS A 229 -14.47 -5.37 -15.55
N ASP A 230 -13.85 -5.26 -16.72
CA ASP A 230 -12.88 -6.26 -17.16
C ASP A 230 -11.49 -6.05 -16.50
N MET A 231 -10.52 -6.89 -16.85
CA MET A 231 -9.16 -6.76 -16.30
C MET A 231 -8.46 -5.48 -16.77
N ARG A 232 -8.82 -4.92 -17.93
CA ARG A 232 -8.25 -3.66 -18.40
C ARG A 232 -8.72 -2.52 -17.50
N TRP A 233 -10.02 -2.51 -17.17
CA TRP A 233 -10.58 -1.62 -16.16
C TRP A 233 -9.87 -1.79 -14.82
N PHE A 234 -9.69 -3.04 -14.36
CA PHE A 234 -9.08 -3.30 -13.06
C PHE A 234 -7.66 -2.76 -12.98
N VAL A 235 -6.82 -3.00 -14.00
CA VAL A 235 -5.45 -2.47 -14.05
C VAL A 235 -5.46 -0.93 -14.04
N ALA A 236 -6.30 -0.30 -14.87
CA ALA A 236 -6.38 1.15 -14.95
C ALA A 236 -6.77 1.78 -13.61
N VAL A 237 -7.83 1.26 -12.97
CA VAL A 237 -8.30 1.79 -11.69
C VAL A 237 -7.33 1.44 -10.56
N LYS A 238 -6.93 0.18 -10.41
CA LYS A 238 -6.07 -0.26 -9.30
C LYS A 238 -4.71 0.43 -9.28
N SER A 239 -4.17 0.79 -10.45
CA SER A 239 -2.91 1.54 -10.58
C SER A 239 -2.97 2.97 -10.00
N CYS A 240 -4.16 3.50 -9.73
CA CYS A 240 -4.36 4.82 -9.13
C CYS A 240 -4.24 4.80 -7.59
N PHE A 241 -4.14 3.62 -6.97
CA PHE A 241 -4.20 3.46 -5.52
C PHE A 241 -2.84 3.05 -4.95
N GLY A 242 -2.52 3.54 -3.75
CA GLY A 242 -1.29 3.19 -3.04
C GLY A 242 -0.15 4.19 -3.21
N SER A 243 0.76 4.17 -2.24
CA SER A 243 1.91 5.08 -2.18
C SER A 243 3.12 4.47 -2.89
N MET A 244 3.08 4.47 -4.22
CA MET A 244 4.18 3.93 -5.03
C MET A 244 5.29 4.95 -5.27
N HIS A 245 6.52 4.45 -5.37
CA HIS A 245 7.72 5.20 -5.71
C HIS A 245 8.32 4.68 -7.01
N ARG A 246 8.74 5.60 -7.89
CA ARG A 246 9.38 5.30 -9.19
C ARG A 246 10.69 4.53 -9.08
N THR A 247 11.30 4.60 -7.91
CA THR A 247 12.58 4.00 -7.53
C THR A 247 12.43 2.65 -6.84
N TRP A 248 11.27 1.99 -6.95
CA TRP A 248 11.03 0.67 -6.37
C TRP A 248 11.16 -0.44 -7.43
N PHE A 249 11.46 -1.68 -7.03
CA PHE A 249 11.64 -2.82 -7.92
C PHE A 249 10.55 -2.94 -9.02
N GLY A 250 10.95 -3.12 -10.28
CA GLY A 250 10.01 -3.20 -11.40
C GLY A 250 9.42 -1.87 -11.87
N MET A 251 9.79 -0.74 -11.27
CA MET A 251 9.48 0.61 -11.77
C MET A 251 10.58 1.16 -12.68
N PRO A 252 10.28 2.18 -13.50
CA PRO A 252 11.19 2.65 -14.55
C PRO A 252 12.56 3.12 -14.07
N ASP A 253 12.65 3.69 -12.85
CA ASP A 253 13.91 4.23 -12.35
C ASP A 253 14.73 3.20 -11.55
N TRP A 254 14.17 2.02 -11.25
CA TRP A 254 14.85 1.01 -10.47
C TRP A 254 16.22 0.59 -11.04
N PRO A 255 16.37 0.35 -12.36
CA PRO A 255 17.68 0.02 -12.91
C PRO A 255 18.74 1.10 -12.66
N ARG A 256 18.38 2.37 -12.85
CA ARG A 256 19.26 3.51 -12.57
C ARG A 256 19.60 3.61 -11.08
N VAL A 257 18.62 3.38 -10.20
CA VAL A 257 18.85 3.33 -8.75
C VAL A 257 19.85 2.25 -8.40
N VAL A 258 19.69 1.04 -8.93
CA VAL A 258 20.61 -0.08 -8.69
C VAL A 258 22.01 0.27 -9.19
N ASP A 259 22.13 0.86 -10.38
CA ASP A 259 23.42 1.22 -10.93
C ASP A 259 24.13 2.27 -10.07
N THR A 260 23.46 3.39 -9.79
CA THR A 260 23.97 4.44 -8.89
C THR A 260 24.30 3.88 -7.50
N PHE A 261 23.46 3.01 -6.97
CA PHE A 261 23.67 2.40 -5.67
C PHE A 261 24.89 1.47 -5.66
N VAL A 262 25.11 0.65 -6.67
CA VAL A 262 26.27 -0.26 -6.70
C VAL A 262 27.57 0.51 -6.93
N ASP A 263 27.55 1.55 -7.76
CA ASP A 263 28.75 2.26 -8.20
C ASP A 263 29.23 3.37 -7.24
N LYS A 264 28.38 3.83 -6.29
CA LYS A 264 28.80 4.87 -5.33
C LYS A 264 29.99 4.41 -4.46
N PRO A 265 31.00 5.27 -4.22
CA PRO A 265 32.18 4.89 -3.43
C PRO A 265 31.99 5.04 -1.90
N PHE A 266 30.82 5.51 -1.45
CA PHE A 266 30.53 5.85 -0.06
C PHE A 266 29.33 5.07 0.48
N SER A 267 29.31 4.88 1.79
CA SER A 267 28.17 4.31 2.50
C SER A 267 27.06 5.36 2.69
N GLY A 268 25.83 4.92 2.93
CA GLY A 268 24.68 5.84 3.11
C GLY A 268 24.26 6.55 1.81
N SER A 269 23.37 7.53 1.87
CA SER A 269 22.70 8.08 0.68
C SER A 269 23.56 9.03 -0.18
N ARG A 270 24.55 9.69 0.43
CA ARG A 270 25.46 10.69 -0.17
C ARG A 270 26.80 10.74 0.61
N PRO A 271 27.86 11.38 0.09
CA PRO A 271 29.11 11.58 0.84
C PRO A 271 28.89 12.25 2.20
N VAL A 272 29.75 11.96 3.16
CA VAL A 272 29.60 12.47 4.54
C VAL A 272 29.62 14.00 4.59
N GLU A 273 30.36 14.63 3.68
CA GLU A 273 30.53 16.09 3.57
C GLU A 273 29.25 16.80 3.09
N GLU A 274 28.28 16.06 2.54
CA GLU A 274 27.03 16.62 2.02
C GLU A 274 25.87 16.57 3.02
N TYR A 275 26.05 15.97 4.19
CA TYR A 275 25.06 16.02 5.28
C TYR A 275 25.24 17.29 6.11
N ASP A 276 24.14 17.94 6.45
CA ASP A 276 24.14 19.09 7.35
C ASP A 276 23.73 18.71 8.80
N GLU A 277 23.66 19.70 9.69
CA GLU A 277 23.28 19.49 11.08
C GLU A 277 21.81 19.02 11.22
N ASP A 278 20.93 19.45 10.31
CA ASP A 278 19.52 19.04 10.32
C ASP A 278 19.39 17.57 9.91
N ASP A 279 20.18 17.11 8.94
CA ASP A 279 20.27 15.70 8.58
C ASP A 279 20.79 14.85 9.74
N LEU A 280 21.81 15.32 10.46
CA LEU A 280 22.35 14.61 11.62
C LEU A 280 21.31 14.51 12.74
N ALA A 281 20.52 15.57 12.96
CA ALA A 281 19.44 15.56 13.93
C ALA A 281 18.29 14.61 13.52
N ARG A 282 17.95 14.58 12.23
CA ARG A 282 16.80 13.81 11.72
C ARG A 282 17.12 12.34 11.45
N PHE A 283 18.33 12.05 10.97
CA PHE A 283 18.76 10.73 10.51
C PHE A 283 20.17 10.36 11.00
N PRO A 284 20.43 10.37 12.31
CA PRO A 284 21.78 10.18 12.84
C PRO A 284 22.43 8.86 12.39
N GLY A 285 21.66 7.78 12.28
CA GLY A 285 22.17 6.49 11.82
C GLY A 285 22.66 6.49 10.37
N LEU A 286 22.03 7.27 9.49
CA LEU A 286 22.41 7.40 8.09
C LEU A 286 23.73 8.16 7.94
N VAL A 287 23.92 9.23 8.73
CA VAL A 287 25.15 10.02 8.74
C VAL A 287 26.32 9.21 9.32
N GLU A 288 26.08 8.47 10.41
CA GLU A 288 27.08 7.57 10.98
C GLU A 288 27.48 6.46 10.01
N GLN A 289 26.53 5.93 9.24
CA GLN A 289 26.84 4.95 8.21
C GLN A 289 27.73 5.55 7.11
N ALA A 290 27.50 6.79 6.67
CA ALA A 290 28.31 7.46 5.66
C ALA A 290 29.78 7.69 6.05
N ARG A 291 30.08 7.71 7.36
CA ARG A 291 31.46 7.79 7.89
C ARG A 291 32.25 6.50 7.72
N ARG A 292 31.58 5.37 7.47
CA ARG A 292 32.22 4.06 7.38
C ARG A 292 32.70 3.78 5.96
N PRO A 293 33.92 3.22 5.78
CA PRO A 293 34.36 2.72 4.49
C PRO A 293 33.33 1.75 3.92
N ARG A 294 32.95 1.97 2.67
CA ARG A 294 31.96 1.13 2.01
C ARG A 294 32.59 -0.20 1.61
N VAL A 295 32.01 -1.30 2.08
CA VAL A 295 32.40 -2.66 1.68
C VAL A 295 31.13 -3.39 1.25
N LEU A 296 31.07 -3.81 -0.01
CA LEU A 296 29.93 -4.55 -0.53
C LEU A 296 29.86 -5.94 0.13
N PRO A 297 28.65 -6.45 0.43
CA PRO A 297 28.49 -7.75 1.08
C PRO A 297 28.78 -8.93 0.15
N ILE A 298 28.71 -8.70 -1.16
CA ILE A 298 29.00 -9.64 -2.24
C ILE A 298 29.62 -8.87 -3.43
N PRO A 299 30.20 -9.54 -4.45
CA PRO A 299 30.74 -8.86 -5.63
C PRO A 299 29.72 -7.93 -6.30
N ALA A 300 30.18 -6.79 -6.82
CA ALA A 300 29.33 -5.76 -7.41
C ALA A 300 28.45 -6.26 -8.56
N ALA A 301 28.98 -7.17 -9.39
CA ALA A 301 28.24 -7.78 -10.50
C ALA A 301 27.07 -8.64 -10.00
N ASP A 302 27.32 -9.46 -8.97
CA ASP A 302 26.30 -10.33 -8.38
C ASP A 302 25.23 -9.51 -7.64
N LEU A 303 25.64 -8.44 -6.96
CA LEU A 303 24.73 -7.52 -6.28
C LEU A 303 23.79 -6.84 -7.27
N ARG A 304 24.34 -6.33 -8.38
CA ARG A 304 23.57 -5.68 -9.45
C ARG A 304 22.58 -6.66 -10.09
N ALA A 305 23.06 -7.83 -10.49
CA ALA A 305 22.21 -8.85 -11.09
C ALA A 305 21.08 -9.28 -10.15
N GLY A 306 21.39 -9.54 -8.87
CA GLY A 306 20.38 -9.91 -7.87
C GLY A 306 19.30 -8.84 -7.68
N LEU A 307 19.70 -7.56 -7.57
CA LEU A 307 18.76 -6.46 -7.36
C LEU A 307 17.87 -6.19 -8.60
N LEU A 308 18.38 -6.44 -9.81
CA LEU A 308 17.63 -6.26 -11.05
C LEU A 308 16.70 -7.44 -11.36
N ASP A 309 17.18 -8.67 -11.18
CA ASP A 309 16.49 -9.86 -11.66
C ASP A 309 15.54 -10.47 -10.62
N GLY A 310 15.83 -10.32 -9.34
CA GLY A 310 15.01 -10.93 -8.30
C GLY A 310 15.55 -10.75 -6.89
N PRO A 311 15.33 -9.58 -6.27
CA PRO A 311 15.63 -9.37 -4.86
C PRO A 311 15.04 -10.44 -3.95
N ASP A 312 13.85 -10.97 -4.29
CA ASP A 312 13.19 -12.07 -3.58
C ASP A 312 14.02 -13.37 -3.47
N ARG A 313 15.05 -13.53 -4.32
CA ARG A 313 15.93 -14.70 -4.35
C ARG A 313 17.29 -14.44 -3.71
N MET A 314 17.56 -13.21 -3.29
CA MET A 314 18.79 -12.84 -2.62
C MET A 314 18.75 -13.23 -1.14
N ASP A 315 19.92 -13.36 -0.51
CA ASP A 315 20.00 -13.50 0.93
C ASP A 315 19.41 -12.24 1.62
N PRO A 316 18.44 -12.38 2.53
CA PRO A 316 17.87 -11.24 3.25
C PRO A 316 18.91 -10.38 3.99
N GLN A 317 20.05 -10.94 4.40
CA GLN A 317 21.12 -10.16 5.02
C GLN A 317 21.79 -9.21 4.00
N VAL A 318 21.94 -9.63 2.75
CA VAL A 318 22.44 -8.78 1.66
C VAL A 318 21.45 -7.65 1.38
N LEU A 319 20.15 -7.95 1.34
CA LEU A 319 19.11 -6.93 1.15
C LEU A 319 19.04 -5.96 2.35
N GLY A 320 19.12 -6.48 3.58
CA GLY A 320 19.16 -5.69 4.79
C GLY A 320 20.37 -4.76 4.83
N TRP A 321 21.53 -5.23 4.34
CA TRP A 321 22.69 -4.38 4.12
C TRP A 321 22.40 -3.29 3.09
N CYS A 322 21.74 -3.58 1.96
CA CYS A 322 21.43 -2.57 0.95
C CYS A 322 20.50 -1.47 1.49
N ILE A 323 19.51 -1.84 2.29
CA ILE A 323 18.56 -0.92 2.91
C ILE A 323 19.27 -0.07 3.97
N SER A 324 20.11 -0.68 4.80
CA SER A 324 20.96 0.03 5.77
C SER A 324 21.95 0.98 5.10
N ASP A 325 22.44 0.60 3.91
CA ASP A 325 23.30 1.42 3.06
C ASP A 325 22.49 2.40 2.17
N ALA A 326 21.20 2.57 2.48
CA ALA A 326 20.33 3.61 1.97
C ALA A 326 19.99 3.54 0.47
N ILE A 327 19.86 2.33 -0.10
CA ILE A 327 19.37 2.16 -1.48
C ILE A 327 18.02 2.87 -1.71
N GLY A 328 17.12 2.84 -0.72
CA GLY A 328 15.82 3.52 -0.80
C GLY A 328 15.86 5.05 -0.77
N PHE A 329 17.05 5.64 -0.50
CA PHE A 329 17.24 7.09 -0.44
C PHE A 329 18.08 7.63 -1.60
N ILE A 330 18.47 6.79 -2.56
CA ILE A 330 19.18 7.23 -3.76
C ILE A 330 18.31 8.21 -4.53
N ARG A 331 18.83 9.43 -4.70
CA ARG A 331 18.24 10.45 -5.56
C ARG A 331 18.89 10.35 -6.91
N LEU A 332 18.06 10.17 -7.94
CA LEU A 332 18.52 10.26 -9.32
C LEU A 332 18.44 11.72 -9.77
N ASP A 333 19.47 12.17 -10.48
CA ASP A 333 19.39 13.44 -11.18
C ASP A 333 18.27 13.35 -12.22
N ARG A 334 17.31 14.28 -12.12
CA ARG A 334 16.27 14.46 -13.13
C ARG A 334 16.93 15.11 -14.34
N GLU A 335 16.97 14.38 -15.45
CA GLU A 335 17.36 14.91 -16.76
C GLU A 335 16.36 15.96 -17.26
#